data_AF-A0AA35PZK3-F1
#
_entry.id   AF-A0AA35PZK3-F1
#
_cell.length_a   1.000
_cell.length_b   1.000
_cell.length_c   1.000
_cell.angle_alpha   90.00
_cell.angle_beta   90.00
_cell.angle_gamma   90.00
#
_symmetry.space_group_name_H-M   'P 1'
#
loop_
_entity.id
_entity.type
_entity.pdbx_description
1 polymer ?
#
loop_
_entity_poly.entity_id
_entity_poly.type
_entity_poly.pdbx_seq_one_letter_code
_entity_poly.pdbx_strand_id
1 'polypeptide(L)'
;MDDIFTQQRPLIKRLYQEERKSLKQLKEILESEYQFPESSLAFYEIKLRDLLGVRKKFKREDWPIIYQHHLNSNKKNTALYLDGVKFPWRKAWKEIRRSGAREATIGESMD
;
A
#
# COMPACT_ATOMS: atom_id res chain seq x y z
N MET A 1 -10.97 23.48 4.53
CA MET A 1 -9.60 23.78 5.01
C MET A 1 -8.80 22.53 4.75
N ASP A 2 -7.88 22.55 3.79
CA ASP A 2 -7.06 21.38 3.50
C ASP A 2 -6.04 21.21 4.63
N ASP A 3 -6.11 20.08 5.34
CA ASP A 3 -5.16 19.68 6.38
C ASP A 3 -3.73 19.63 5.80
N ILE A 4 -2.71 19.90 6.62
CA ILE A 4 -1.29 19.90 6.20
C ILE A 4 -0.90 18.56 5.54
N PHE A 5 -1.52 17.48 5.99
CA PHE A 5 -1.40 16.14 5.39
C PHE A 5 -1.86 16.09 3.93
N THR A 6 -3.00 16.71 3.61
CA THR A 6 -3.55 16.74 2.25
C THR A 6 -2.68 17.61 1.34
N GLN A 7 -2.24 18.77 1.83
CA GLN A 7 -1.37 19.69 1.09
C GLN A 7 -0.03 19.04 0.74
N GLN A 8 0.55 18.29 1.68
CA GLN A 8 1.85 17.64 1.52
C GLN A 8 1.74 16.16 1.08
N ARG A 9 0.59 15.74 0.53
CA ARG A 9 0.39 14.37 0.04
C ARG A 9 1.50 13.89 -0.92
N PRO A 10 2.00 14.70 -1.88
CA PRO A 10 3.08 14.27 -2.77
C PRO A 10 4.38 13.92 -2.02
N LEU A 11 4.76 14.73 -1.04
CA LEU A 11 5.94 14.50 -0.20
C LEU A 11 5.79 13.21 0.61
N ILE A 12 4.65 13.07 1.30
CA ILE A 12 4.35 11.89 2.11
C ILE A 12 4.40 10.62 1.26
N LYS A 13 3.82 10.66 0.07
CA LYS A 13 3.80 9.55 -0.87
C LYS A 13 5.22 9.14 -1.27
N ARG A 14 6.06 10.11 -1.65
CA ARG A 14 7.47 9.88 -2.00
C ARG A 14 8.23 9.21 -0.85
N LEU A 15 8.20 9.81 0.34
CA LEU A 15 8.93 9.29 1.51
C LEU A 15 8.44 7.88 1.91
N TYR A 16 7.13 7.67 1.95
CA TYR A 16 6.55 6.45 2.51
C TYR A 16 6.49 5.28 1.51
N GLN A 17 6.20 5.54 0.23
CA GLN A 17 6.01 4.51 -0.79
C GLN A 17 7.25 4.30 -1.66
N GLU A 18 7.84 5.38 -2.16
CA GLU A 18 8.98 5.30 -3.09
C GLU A 18 10.29 5.07 -2.34
N GLU A 19 10.59 5.90 -1.34
CA GLU A 19 11.80 5.79 -0.51
C GLU A 19 11.67 4.74 0.60
N ARG A 20 10.48 4.16 0.77
CA ARG A 20 10.18 3.07 1.71
C ARG A 20 10.52 3.40 3.17
N LYS A 21 10.54 4.68 3.56
CA LYS A 21 10.78 5.12 4.95
C LYS A 21 9.78 4.46 5.90
N SER A 22 10.22 4.04 7.08
CA SER A 22 9.32 3.49 8.11
C SER A 22 8.30 4.54 8.58
N LEU A 23 7.20 4.14 9.23
CA LEU A 23 6.24 5.11 9.77
C LEU A 23 6.91 6.03 10.80
N LYS A 24 7.82 5.48 11.60
CA LYS A 24 8.63 6.22 12.57
C LYS A 24 9.55 7.24 11.90
N GLN A 25 10.28 6.83 10.86
CA GLN A 25 11.15 7.74 10.10
C GLN A 25 10.35 8.83 9.39
N LEU A 26 9.21 8.47 8.80
CA LEU A 26 8.33 9.44 8.15
C LEU A 26 7.87 10.49 9.16
N LYS A 27 7.37 10.06 10.33
CA LYS A 27 6.96 10.96 11.42
C LYS A 27 8.10 11.90 11.81
N GLU A 28 9.28 11.36 12.11
CA GLU A 28 10.45 12.16 12.51
C GLU A 28 10.79 13.22 11.46
N ILE A 29 10.81 12.86 10.16
CA ILE A 29 11.08 13.81 9.07
C ILE A 29 9.98 14.87 8.98
N LEU A 30 8.71 14.47 9.02
CA LEU A 30 7.59 15.40 8.89
C LEU A 30 7.51 16.40 10.05
N GLU A 31 7.75 15.96 11.28
CA GLU A 31 7.75 16.83 12.46
C GLU A 31 8.96 17.77 12.47
N SER A 32 10.16 17.25 12.17
CA SER A 32 11.40 18.03 12.27
C SER A 32 11.66 18.98 11.10
N GLU A 33 11.37 18.56 9.87
CA GLU A 33 11.69 19.33 8.66
C GLU A 33 10.48 20.09 8.10
N TYR A 34 9.26 19.59 8.30
CA TYR A 34 8.05 20.08 7.65
C TYR A 34 7.00 20.64 8.62
N GLN A 35 7.36 20.81 9.90
CA GLN A 35 6.52 21.43 10.95
C GLN A 35 5.16 20.73 11.14
N PHE A 36 5.10 19.42 10.90
CA PHE A 36 3.89 18.66 11.21
C PHE A 36 3.66 18.60 12.73
N PRO A 37 2.40 18.45 13.18
CA PRO A 37 2.11 18.33 14.60
C PRO A 37 2.78 17.09 15.20
N GLU A 38 3.43 17.28 16.35
CA GLU A 38 3.93 16.18 17.16
C GLU A 38 2.76 15.33 17.64
N SER A 39 2.74 14.06 17.26
CA SER A 39 1.61 13.18 17.54
C SER A 39 2.03 11.72 17.64
N SER A 40 1.10 10.83 18.02
CA SER A 40 1.41 9.40 18.12
C SER A 40 1.63 8.78 16.73
N LEU A 41 2.37 7.66 16.67
CA LEU A 41 2.50 6.89 15.43
C LEU A 41 1.13 6.44 14.89
N ALA A 42 0.21 6.07 15.79
CA ALA A 42 -1.15 5.67 15.42
C ALA A 42 -1.93 6.81 14.74
N PHE A 43 -1.74 8.05 15.19
CA PHE A 43 -2.35 9.22 14.54
C PHE A 43 -1.84 9.38 13.10
N TYR A 44 -0.53 9.29 12.88
CA TYR A 44 0.04 9.31 11.54
C TYR A 44 -0.46 8.14 10.70
N GLU A 45 -0.55 6.93 11.26
CA GLU A 45 -1.08 5.77 10.54
C GLU A 45 -2.52 6.00 10.05
N ILE A 46 -3.40 6.52 10.91
CA ILE A 46 -4.79 6.87 10.56
C ILE A 46 -4.80 7.94 9.47
N LYS A 47 -4.00 9.00 9.59
CA LYS A 47 -3.91 10.05 8.56
C LYS A 47 -3.43 9.50 7.21
N LEU A 48 -2.41 8.65 7.20
CA LEU A 48 -1.94 8.04 5.96
C LEU A 48 -2.99 7.13 5.33
N ARG A 49 -3.61 6.25 6.13
CA ARG A 49 -4.51 5.20 5.66
C ARG A 49 -5.89 5.73 5.28
N ASP A 50 -6.46 6.57 6.13
CA ASP A 50 -7.88 6.96 6.08
C ASP A 50 -8.06 8.32 5.41
N LEU A 51 -7.16 9.30 5.68
CA LEU A 51 -7.23 10.62 5.03
C LEU A 51 -6.58 10.61 3.65
N LEU A 52 -5.35 10.09 3.52
CA LEU A 52 -4.59 10.17 2.27
C LEU A 52 -4.73 8.93 1.37
N GLY A 53 -5.24 7.83 1.92
CA GLY A 53 -5.31 6.53 1.25
C GLY A 53 -3.95 5.90 0.96
N VAL A 54 -2.84 6.48 1.45
CA VAL A 54 -1.47 6.11 1.12
C VAL A 54 -1.08 4.84 1.89
N ARG A 55 -0.90 3.73 1.17
CA ARG A 55 -0.59 2.42 1.77
C ARG A 55 0.74 1.87 1.28
N LYS A 56 1.40 1.03 2.09
CA LYS A 56 2.62 0.31 1.66
C LYS A 56 2.37 -0.99 0.92
N LYS A 57 1.14 -1.51 1.02
CA LYS A 57 0.67 -2.77 0.48
C LYS A 57 -0.81 -2.65 0.12
N PHE A 58 -1.25 -3.48 -0.82
CA PHE A 58 -2.67 -3.69 -1.09
C PHE A 58 -3.37 -4.30 0.13
N LYS A 59 -4.70 -4.17 0.19
CA LYS A 59 -5.53 -4.79 1.23
C LYS A 59 -5.50 -6.30 1.08
N ARG A 60 -5.92 -7.01 2.13
CA ARG A 60 -5.97 -8.48 2.10
C ARG A 60 -6.92 -8.97 1.00
N GLU A 61 -8.04 -8.27 0.83
CA GLU A 61 -9.11 -8.61 -0.11
C GLU A 61 -8.73 -8.31 -1.57
N ASP A 62 -7.72 -7.44 -1.80
CA ASP A 62 -7.24 -7.12 -3.15
C ASP A 62 -6.39 -8.26 -3.74
N TRP A 63 -5.71 -9.06 -2.90
CA TRP A 63 -4.77 -10.08 -3.36
C TRP A 63 -5.43 -11.22 -4.17
N PRO A 64 -6.61 -11.75 -3.79
CA PRO A 64 -7.37 -12.67 -4.65
C PRO A 64 -7.65 -12.11 -6.04
N ILE A 65 -8.09 -10.84 -6.13
CA ILE A 65 -8.40 -10.19 -7.41
C ILE A 65 -7.13 -10.06 -8.28
N ILE A 66 -6.01 -9.63 -7.67
CA ILE A 66 -4.71 -9.53 -8.35
C ILE A 66 -4.26 -10.90 -8.87
N TYR A 67 -4.46 -11.96 -8.09
CA TYR A 67 -4.12 -13.32 -8.48
C TYR A 67 -5.02 -13.83 -9.62
N GLN A 68 -6.33 -13.59 -9.56
CA GLN A 68 -7.25 -13.95 -10.63
C GLN A 68 -6.87 -13.27 -11.95
N HIS A 69 -6.57 -11.97 -11.91
CA HIS A 69 -6.10 -11.23 -13.08
C HIS A 69 -4.81 -11.82 -13.66
N HIS A 70 -3.88 -12.25 -12.81
CA HIS A 70 -2.66 -12.93 -13.24
C HIS A 70 -2.96 -14.26 -13.96
N LEU A 71 -3.89 -15.07 -13.45
CA LEU A 71 -4.34 -16.30 -14.11
C LEU A 71 -4.97 -16.02 -15.47
N ASN A 72 -5.90 -15.05 -15.53
CA ASN A 72 -6.56 -14.63 -16.76
C ASN A 72 -5.58 -14.03 -17.80
N SER A 73 -4.44 -13.51 -17.33
CA SER A 73 -3.38 -12.95 -18.18
C SER A 73 -2.37 -13.99 -18.68
N ASN A 74 -2.74 -15.28 -18.73
CA ASN A 74 -1.84 -16.39 -19.06
C ASN A 74 -0.60 -16.43 -18.15
N LYS A 75 -0.78 -16.12 -16.85
CA LYS A 75 0.30 -16.09 -15.86
C LYS A 75 1.41 -15.08 -16.20
N LYS A 76 1.09 -14.04 -16.98
CA LYS A 76 2.01 -12.91 -17.22
C LYS A 76 2.06 -12.01 -15.98
N ASN A 77 3.26 -11.55 -15.66
CA ASN A 77 3.50 -10.58 -14.59
C ASN A 77 3.15 -9.16 -15.07
N THR A 78 1.86 -8.87 -15.22
CA THR A 78 1.36 -7.53 -15.58
C THR A 78 1.78 -6.50 -14.55
N ALA A 79 2.09 -5.27 -14.97
CA ALA A 79 2.61 -4.27 -14.04
C ALA A 79 1.55 -3.92 -12.97
N LEU A 80 1.91 -4.13 -11.70
CA LEU A 80 1.07 -3.78 -10.56
C LEU A 80 1.46 -2.39 -10.08
N TYR A 81 0.46 -1.54 -9.81
CA TYR A 81 0.66 -0.20 -9.28
C TYR A 81 -0.17 -0.02 -8.03
N LEU A 82 0.47 0.42 -6.94
CA LEU A 82 -0.20 0.84 -5.71
C LEU A 82 -0.03 2.34 -5.59
N ASP A 83 -1.13 3.09 -5.63
CA ASP A 83 -1.14 4.55 -5.66
C ASP A 83 -0.21 5.12 -6.74
N GLY A 84 -0.11 4.48 -7.91
CA GLY A 84 0.77 4.93 -9.01
C GLY A 84 2.25 4.59 -8.84
N VAL A 85 2.66 3.94 -7.73
CA VAL A 85 4.01 3.41 -7.56
C VAL A 85 4.05 1.94 -7.99
N LYS A 86 5.00 1.58 -8.87
CA LYS A 86 5.16 0.21 -9.36
C LYS A 86 5.48 -0.75 -8.21
N PHE A 87 4.62 -1.75 -8.01
CA PHE A 87 4.75 -2.74 -6.96
C PHE A 87 5.54 -3.96 -7.44
N PRO A 88 6.60 -4.40 -6.73
CA PRO A 88 7.41 -5.54 -7.16
C PRO A 88 6.65 -6.87 -7.08
N TRP A 89 6.64 -7.64 -8.18
CA TRP A 89 6.01 -8.96 -8.24
C TRP A 89 6.54 -9.96 -7.21
N ARG A 90 7.85 -9.93 -6.90
CA ARG A 90 8.44 -10.77 -5.85
C ARG A 90 7.76 -10.56 -4.49
N LYS A 91 7.36 -9.32 -4.18
CA LYS A 91 6.60 -9.00 -2.96
C LYS A 91 5.14 -9.40 -3.11
N ALA A 92 4.53 -9.15 -4.28
CA ALA A 92 3.14 -9.52 -4.55
C ALA A 92 2.91 -11.03 -4.37
N TRP A 93 3.79 -11.88 -4.91
CA TRP A 93 3.71 -13.33 -4.73
C TRP A 93 3.72 -13.79 -3.27
N LYS A 94 4.51 -13.10 -2.43
CA LYS A 94 4.56 -13.39 -1.00
C LYS A 94 3.23 -13.08 -0.32
N GLU A 95 2.59 -11.98 -0.70
CA GLU A 95 1.31 -11.57 -0.12
C GLU A 95 0.12 -12.38 -0.68
N ILE A 96 0.10 -12.70 -1.98
CA ILE A 96 -0.87 -13.63 -2.60
C ILE A 96 -0.88 -14.98 -1.88
N ARG A 97 0.30 -15.51 -1.53
CA ARG A 97 0.40 -16.76 -0.77
C ARG A 97 -0.13 -16.61 0.66
N ARG A 98 0.12 -15.48 1.30
CA ARG A 98 -0.29 -15.20 2.69
C ARG A 98 -1.78 -14.89 2.83
N SER A 99 -2.42 -14.38 1.78
CA SER A 99 -3.83 -14.02 1.83
C SER A 99 -4.75 -15.24 1.75
N GLY A 100 -4.24 -16.40 1.32
CA GLY A 100 -5.06 -17.58 0.96
C GLY A 100 -5.68 -17.46 -0.43
N ALA A 101 -5.25 -16.47 -1.24
CA ALA A 101 -5.81 -16.24 -2.58
C ALA A 101 -5.76 -17.47 -3.47
N ARG A 102 -4.72 -18.32 -3.34
CA ARG A 102 -4.63 -19.58 -4.10
C ARG A 102 -5.70 -20.59 -3.70
N GLU A 103 -6.08 -20.63 -2.43
CA GLU A 103 -7.10 -21.56 -1.92
C GLU A 103 -8.51 -21.10 -2.31
N ALA A 104 -8.76 -19.78 -2.27
CA ALA A 104 -10.04 -19.19 -2.68
C ALA A 104 -10.37 -19.46 -4.16
N THR A 105 -9.38 -19.37 -5.06
CA THR A 105 -9.60 -19.63 -6.50
C THR A 105 -9.81 -21.11 -6.82
N ILE A 106 -9.23 -22.02 -6.03
CA ILE A 106 -9.43 -23.46 -6.21
C ILE A 106 -10.83 -23.88 -5.74
N GLY A 107 -11.37 -23.23 -4.69
CA GLY A 107 -12.73 -23.48 -4.20
C GLY A 107 -13.83 -23.07 -5.17
N GLU A 108 -13.69 -21.97 -5.90
CA GLU A 108 -14.67 -21.52 -6.92
C GLU A 108 -14.66 -22.36 -8.21
N SER A 109 -13.68 -23.25 -8.38
CA SER A 109 -13.56 -24.13 -9.55
C SER A 109 -14.21 -25.50 -9.34
N MET A 110 -14.79 -25.75 -8.16
CA MET A 110 -15.48 -26.99 -7.78
C MET A 110 -16.93 -26.68 -7.39
N ASP A 111 -17.67 -26.03 -8.28
CA ASP A 111 -19.14 -26.01 -8.33
C ASP A 111 -19.59 -26.07 -9.80
#